data_AF-A0A2Z4MPN3-F1
#
_entry.id   AF-A0A2Z4MPN3-F1
#
_cell.length_a   1.000
_cell.length_b   1.000
_cell.length_c   1.000
_cell.angle_alpha   90.00
_cell.angle_beta   90.00
_cell.angle_gamma   90.00
#
_symmetry.space_group_name_H-M   'P 1'
#
loop_
_entity.id
_entity.type
_entity.pdbx_description
1 polymer ?
#
loop_
_entity_poly.entity_id
_entity_poly.type
_entity_poly.pdbx_seq_one_letter_code
_entity_poly.pdbx_strand_id
1 'polypeptide(L)'
;MKHNKSILKKTTVVDFKQDAAFFVDRGMRCLNRYDYDKALRSFRRAVEMEPTNAECHCHLASALAETGQFEASNEVLYEVIEKWDPSMTEVYFYMANNYANLEDYHMAEEMAVRYLQEDSTGPYREDAEELLDYIYFELDMPPRHFLPSEKEDVYSKHERARRSLEEGRFLEALDTLKEIIEADPDFLPAWNNLSLAYYYAGEFQKAMETIEQTLDKEEGNLHALCNLAVLLSHHNQTVELLSLIDMLKKVVPFHPENTYKLATTMGVLGQHDEAYFHYQRMLRNGRPHEACTYHYAAISAYLSGKKDQALRWWQKAKQLDPEAGIADQYIQMVKNEQEGETIKPIPYQYNTTQRDVSWEKASFTGVEDFKTDPMIRASLLWALQHGRDEVKFAVLQTLSLIGDDEAETAVRQFYYQTDNQQLQKLALLALADMGADMPEGTPDEANGSPKTEEGMSSIEEGISRYLLSQGKQEAGEWCLDAWRKHHEYAQSRVQVRKEVAWIAALEYVYGTITNEKQSQALLAQKYGISAATLAKCVKVLSTLDFK
;
A
#
# COMPACT_ATOMS: atom_id res chain seq x y z
N MET A 1 14.98 15.76 -80.96
CA MET A 1 15.16 14.89 -79.77
C MET A 1 15.74 15.73 -78.64
N LYS A 2 14.95 16.05 -77.61
CA LYS A 2 15.44 16.58 -76.32
C LYS A 2 14.95 15.63 -75.24
N HIS A 3 15.89 14.92 -74.62
CA HIS A 3 15.63 14.01 -73.50
C HIS A 3 15.31 14.82 -72.25
N ASN A 4 14.10 14.67 -71.73
CA ASN A 4 13.70 15.22 -70.44
C ASN A 4 14.10 14.20 -69.35
N LYS A 5 15.20 14.45 -68.64
CA LYS A 5 15.62 13.62 -67.51
C LYS A 5 14.65 13.86 -66.35
N SER A 6 13.80 12.86 -66.09
CA SER A 6 13.02 12.74 -64.86
C SER A 6 13.96 12.66 -63.66
N ILE A 7 13.91 13.67 -62.79
CA ILE A 7 14.59 13.67 -61.48
C ILE A 7 13.65 12.92 -60.53
N LEU A 8 13.90 11.63 -60.34
CA LEU A 8 13.30 10.86 -59.24
C LEU A 8 13.95 11.33 -57.94
N LYS A 9 13.30 12.26 -57.24
CA LYS A 9 13.61 12.56 -55.83
C LYS A 9 13.31 11.29 -55.03
N LYS A 10 14.35 10.59 -54.56
CA LYS A 10 14.20 9.54 -53.54
C LYS A 10 13.60 10.17 -52.29
N THR A 11 12.32 9.91 -52.04
CA THR A 11 11.69 10.25 -50.75
C THR A 11 12.18 9.22 -49.74
N THR A 12 13.10 9.60 -48.86
CA THR A 12 13.49 8.76 -47.72
C THR A 12 12.31 8.75 -46.75
N VAL A 13 11.55 7.66 -46.72
CA VAL A 13 10.54 7.43 -45.66
C VAL A 13 11.32 7.02 -44.42
N VAL A 14 11.45 7.95 -43.47
CA VAL A 14 11.99 7.64 -42.14
C VAL A 14 10.84 7.05 -41.33
N ASP A 15 11.01 5.82 -40.87
CA ASP A 15 10.06 5.17 -39.97
C ASP A 15 10.06 5.93 -38.63
N PHE A 16 8.97 6.61 -38.32
CA PHE A 16 8.83 7.40 -37.10
C PHE A 16 8.19 6.53 -36.02
N LYS A 17 9.03 5.81 -35.29
CA LYS A 17 8.61 5.00 -34.14
C LYS A 17 8.57 5.88 -32.88
N GLN A 18 7.44 5.85 -32.18
CA GLN A 18 7.28 6.46 -30.86
C GLN A 18 7.40 5.36 -29.82
N ASP A 19 8.58 4.77 -29.68
CA ASP A 19 8.92 3.78 -28.66
C ASP A 19 9.29 4.44 -27.32
N ALA A 20 9.57 3.65 -26.29
CA ALA A 20 9.95 4.17 -24.97
C ALA A 20 11.17 5.09 -25.07
N ALA A 21 12.19 4.70 -25.85
CA ALA A 21 13.38 5.51 -26.11
C ALA A 21 13.05 6.89 -26.70
N PHE A 22 12.13 6.97 -27.67
CA PHE A 22 11.65 8.25 -28.20
C PHE A 22 11.04 9.14 -27.11
N PHE A 23 10.26 8.57 -26.20
CA PHE A 23 9.65 9.31 -25.09
C PHE A 23 10.66 9.71 -24.00
N VAL A 24 11.67 8.88 -23.72
CA VAL A 24 12.81 9.24 -22.87
C VAL A 24 13.59 10.43 -23.46
N ASP A 25 13.98 10.35 -24.73
CA ASP A 25 14.68 11.44 -25.44
C ASP A 25 13.88 12.73 -25.47
N ARG A 26 12.55 12.61 -25.61
CA ARG A 26 11.65 13.76 -25.54
C ARG A 26 11.59 14.32 -24.12
N GLY A 27 11.49 13.46 -23.11
CA GLY A 27 11.50 13.83 -21.70
C GLY A 27 12.77 14.58 -21.32
N MET A 28 13.93 14.05 -21.68
CA MET A 28 15.24 14.68 -21.45
C MET A 28 15.36 16.04 -22.15
N ARG A 29 14.86 16.19 -23.38
CA ARG A 29 14.83 17.50 -24.07
C ARG A 29 13.90 18.50 -23.39
N CYS A 30 12.79 18.06 -22.80
CA CYS A 30 11.90 18.91 -22.02
C CYS A 30 12.54 19.31 -20.68
N LEU A 31 13.19 18.38 -19.99
CA LEU A 31 13.89 18.62 -18.73
C LEU A 31 15.03 19.64 -18.91
N ASN A 32 15.84 19.49 -19.97
CA ASN A 32 16.88 20.47 -20.35
C ASN A 32 16.34 21.87 -20.70
N ARG A 33 15.03 21.99 -20.94
CA ARG A 33 14.34 23.28 -21.17
C ARG A 33 13.56 23.75 -19.95
N TYR A 34 13.72 23.09 -18.81
CA TYR A 34 12.98 23.34 -17.57
C TYR A 34 11.45 23.21 -17.75
N ASP A 35 11.01 22.43 -18.76
CA ASP A 35 9.59 22.14 -19.02
C ASP A 35 9.21 20.82 -18.33
N TYR A 36 9.19 20.89 -16.99
CA TYR A 36 9.02 19.72 -16.13
C TYR A 36 7.69 18.98 -16.35
N ASP A 37 6.60 19.71 -16.60
CA ASP A 37 5.29 19.11 -16.90
C ASP A 37 5.32 18.24 -18.16
N LYS A 38 6.02 18.68 -19.21
CA LYS A 38 6.17 17.85 -20.43
C LYS A 38 7.21 16.74 -20.24
N ALA A 39 8.23 16.96 -19.42
CA ALA A 39 9.18 15.92 -19.06
C ALA A 39 8.47 14.76 -18.34
N LEU A 40 7.75 15.03 -17.25
CA LEU A 40 6.97 14.05 -16.48
C LEU A 40 5.99 13.27 -17.36
N ARG A 41 5.21 13.94 -18.22
CA ARG A 41 4.29 13.26 -19.15
C ARG A 41 5.03 12.34 -20.14
N SER A 42 6.21 12.74 -20.59
CA SER A 42 6.99 11.93 -21.53
C SER A 42 7.57 10.70 -20.82
N PHE A 43 8.12 10.85 -19.61
CA PHE A 43 8.65 9.73 -18.84
C PHE A 43 7.56 8.75 -18.37
N ARG A 44 6.40 9.25 -17.92
CA ARG A 44 5.23 8.37 -17.64
C ARG A 44 4.85 7.55 -18.86
N ARG A 45 4.86 8.16 -20.05
CA ARG A 45 4.58 7.44 -21.29
C ARG A 45 5.66 6.41 -21.63
N ALA A 46 6.92 6.67 -21.32
CA ALA A 46 8.00 5.70 -21.49
C ALA A 46 7.78 4.48 -20.58
N VAL A 47 7.45 4.70 -19.29
CA VAL A 47 7.11 3.63 -18.33
C VAL A 47 5.88 2.84 -18.76
N GLU A 48 4.82 3.49 -19.27
CA GLU A 48 3.64 2.79 -19.81
C GLU A 48 3.99 1.86 -20.99
N MET A 49 4.99 2.22 -21.79
CA MET A 49 5.41 1.43 -22.94
C MET A 49 6.32 0.28 -22.57
N GLU A 50 7.21 0.49 -21.61
CA GLU A 50 8.13 -0.52 -21.09
C GLU A 50 8.08 -0.57 -19.55
N PRO A 51 7.04 -1.19 -18.96
CA PRO A 51 6.85 -1.18 -17.50
C PRO A 51 7.96 -1.85 -16.71
N THR A 52 8.69 -2.77 -17.34
CA THR A 52 9.77 -3.56 -16.72
C THR A 52 11.15 -2.90 -16.85
N ASN A 53 11.26 -1.74 -17.52
CA ASN A 53 12.54 -1.08 -17.75
C ASN A 53 12.90 -0.15 -16.59
N ALA A 54 13.83 -0.57 -15.73
CA ALA A 54 14.30 0.18 -14.56
C ALA A 54 14.83 1.59 -14.89
N GLU A 55 15.48 1.77 -16.03
CA GLU A 55 16.03 3.07 -16.46
C GLU A 55 14.90 4.08 -16.74
N CYS A 56 13.78 3.62 -17.31
CA CYS A 56 12.60 4.47 -17.54
C CYS A 56 11.98 4.96 -16.21
N HIS A 57 11.95 4.09 -15.19
CA HIS A 57 11.52 4.46 -13.84
C HIS A 57 12.49 5.45 -13.19
N CYS A 58 13.80 5.26 -13.33
CA CYS A 58 14.80 6.21 -12.82
C CYS A 58 14.67 7.59 -13.46
N HIS A 59 14.38 7.67 -14.75
CA HIS A 59 14.10 8.95 -15.42
C HIS A 59 12.82 9.62 -14.92
N LEU A 60 11.77 8.83 -14.66
CA LEU A 60 10.55 9.34 -14.05
C LEU A 60 10.82 9.87 -12.63
N ALA A 61 11.52 9.11 -11.80
CA ALA A 61 11.94 9.51 -10.46
C ALA A 61 12.77 10.81 -10.49
N SER A 62 13.78 10.88 -11.36
CA SER A 62 14.60 12.09 -11.54
C SER A 62 13.74 13.31 -11.87
N ALA A 63 12.76 13.16 -12.77
CA ALA A 63 11.84 14.25 -13.10
C ALA A 63 10.91 14.64 -11.95
N LEU A 64 10.51 13.68 -11.10
CA LEU A 64 9.74 13.96 -9.88
C LEU A 64 10.60 14.74 -8.86
N ALA A 65 11.83 14.29 -8.62
CA ALA A 65 12.80 14.94 -7.74
C ALA A 65 13.11 16.39 -8.17
N GLU A 66 13.33 16.62 -9.47
CA GLU A 66 13.53 17.97 -10.05
C GLU A 66 12.33 18.90 -9.83
N THR A 67 11.14 18.33 -9.69
CA THR A 67 9.93 19.10 -9.37
C THR A 67 9.68 19.26 -7.87
N GLY A 68 10.55 18.68 -7.04
CA GLY A 68 10.47 18.67 -5.58
C GLY A 68 9.43 17.69 -5.03
N GLN A 69 9.03 16.68 -5.81
CA GLN A 69 8.18 15.57 -5.36
C GLN A 69 9.08 14.38 -4.95
N PHE A 70 9.79 14.54 -3.83
CA PHE A 70 10.85 13.62 -3.42
C PHE A 70 10.31 12.27 -2.94
N GLU A 71 9.17 12.25 -2.26
CA GLU A 71 8.51 11.04 -1.76
C GLU A 71 7.97 10.21 -2.92
N ALA A 72 7.25 10.84 -3.85
CA ALA A 72 6.79 10.16 -5.08
C ALA A 72 7.98 9.66 -5.92
N SER A 73 9.09 10.39 -5.94
CA SER A 73 10.33 9.91 -6.55
C SER A 73 10.86 8.68 -5.82
N ASN A 74 10.91 8.71 -4.49
CA ASN A 74 11.38 7.58 -3.67
C ASN A 74 10.50 6.35 -3.85
N GLU A 75 9.17 6.51 -3.91
CA GLU A 75 8.24 5.42 -4.19
C GLU A 75 8.55 4.72 -5.51
N VAL A 76 8.80 5.48 -6.58
CA VAL A 76 9.21 4.93 -7.89
C VAL A 76 10.57 4.24 -7.80
N LEU A 77 11.54 4.85 -7.13
CA LEU A 77 12.89 4.31 -6.92
C LEU A 77 12.85 2.99 -6.14
N TYR A 78 11.95 2.86 -5.17
CA TYR A 78 11.72 1.61 -4.48
C TYR A 78 11.21 0.50 -5.36
N GLU A 79 10.24 0.80 -6.21
CA GLU A 79 9.72 -0.21 -7.12
C GLU A 79 10.84 -0.74 -8.03
N VAL A 80 11.82 0.10 -8.37
CA VAL A 80 13.01 -0.34 -9.13
C VAL A 80 13.74 -1.44 -8.38
N ILE A 81 14.18 -1.20 -7.14
CA ILE A 81 14.99 -2.17 -6.39
C ILE A 81 14.16 -3.37 -5.88
N GLU A 82 12.85 -3.21 -5.68
CA GLU A 82 11.97 -4.28 -5.20
C GLU A 82 11.54 -5.22 -6.34
N LYS A 83 11.17 -4.67 -7.50
CA LYS A 83 10.44 -5.41 -8.54
C LYS A 83 11.20 -5.53 -9.87
N TRP A 84 11.94 -4.51 -10.26
CA TRP A 84 12.44 -4.38 -11.63
C TRP A 84 13.91 -4.73 -11.78
N ASP A 85 14.78 -4.13 -10.98
CA ASP A 85 16.21 -4.36 -10.96
C ASP A 85 16.81 -4.14 -9.55
N PRO A 86 16.88 -5.22 -8.73
CA PRO A 86 17.51 -5.17 -7.41
C PRO A 86 19.02 -4.91 -7.44
N SER A 87 19.68 -4.95 -8.60
CA SER A 87 21.12 -4.74 -8.75
C SER A 87 21.52 -3.31 -9.08
N MET A 88 20.54 -2.42 -9.34
CA MET A 88 20.78 -1.03 -9.69
C MET A 88 21.10 -0.19 -8.44
N THR A 89 22.38 -0.15 -8.07
CA THR A 89 22.86 0.48 -6.83
C THR A 89 22.71 2.01 -6.85
N GLU A 90 22.69 2.64 -8.03
CA GLU A 90 22.54 4.09 -8.19
C GLU A 90 21.23 4.63 -7.61
N VAL A 91 20.21 3.78 -7.51
CA VAL A 91 18.92 4.11 -6.89
C VAL A 91 19.11 4.60 -5.46
N TYR A 92 19.99 3.98 -4.68
CA TYR A 92 20.26 4.40 -3.30
C TYR A 92 20.80 5.83 -3.25
N PHE A 93 21.70 6.21 -4.16
CA PHE A 93 22.19 7.59 -4.21
C PHE A 93 21.09 8.60 -4.60
N TYR A 94 20.20 8.24 -5.54
CA TYR A 94 19.05 9.10 -5.87
C TYR A 94 18.12 9.30 -4.66
N MET A 95 17.87 8.24 -3.89
CA MET A 95 17.08 8.32 -2.67
C MET A 95 17.78 9.13 -1.57
N ALA A 96 19.11 9.00 -1.42
CA ALA A 96 19.91 9.80 -0.49
C ALA A 96 19.75 11.31 -0.76
N ASN A 97 19.82 11.71 -2.03
CA ASN A 97 19.62 13.11 -2.43
C ASN A 97 18.18 13.57 -2.17
N ASN A 98 17.19 12.75 -2.50
CA ASN A 98 15.80 13.07 -2.20
C ASN A 98 15.59 13.28 -0.70
N TYR A 99 16.21 12.46 0.14
CA TYR A 99 16.13 12.61 1.58
C TYR A 99 16.85 13.81 2.16
N ALA A 100 18.03 14.11 1.65
CA ALA A 100 18.72 15.34 2.02
C ALA A 100 17.84 16.56 1.72
N ASN A 101 17.10 16.55 0.61
CA ASN A 101 16.14 17.62 0.28
C ASN A 101 14.87 17.63 1.14
N LEU A 102 14.50 16.48 1.70
CA LEU A 102 13.42 16.35 2.70
C LEU A 102 13.88 16.72 4.12
N GLU A 103 15.19 16.95 4.33
CA GLU A 103 15.84 17.10 5.64
C GLU A 103 15.73 15.86 6.55
N ASP A 104 15.37 14.71 5.99
CA ASP A 104 15.52 13.44 6.68
C ASP A 104 16.97 12.98 6.53
N TYR A 105 17.86 13.65 7.26
CA TYR A 105 19.30 13.41 7.17
C TYR A 105 19.68 12.03 7.70
N HIS A 106 18.86 11.44 8.57
CA HIS A 106 19.01 10.04 8.93
C HIS A 106 18.83 9.17 7.69
N MET A 107 17.71 9.29 6.98
CA MET A 107 17.51 8.49 5.77
C MET A 107 18.51 8.80 4.66
N ALA A 108 18.90 10.07 4.52
CA ALA A 108 19.93 10.47 3.56
C ALA A 108 21.27 9.75 3.83
N GLU A 109 21.67 9.71 5.10
CA GLU A 109 22.86 9.02 5.57
C GLU A 109 22.81 7.51 5.25
N GLU A 110 21.70 6.85 5.59
CA GLU A 110 21.51 5.41 5.39
C GLU A 110 21.64 5.04 3.92
N MET A 111 20.97 5.78 3.05
CA MET A 111 20.99 5.56 1.60
C MET A 111 22.37 5.83 0.99
N ALA A 112 23.06 6.89 1.43
CA ALA A 112 24.41 7.20 0.96
C ALA A 112 25.43 6.14 1.41
N VAL A 113 25.35 5.68 2.66
CA VAL A 113 26.19 4.58 3.17
C VAL A 113 25.90 3.29 2.41
N ARG A 114 24.63 2.97 2.14
CA ARG A 114 24.25 1.77 1.38
C ARG A 114 24.82 1.80 -0.04
N TYR A 115 24.70 2.93 -0.73
CA TYR A 115 25.31 3.12 -2.04
C TYR A 115 26.82 2.83 -2.01
N LEU A 116 27.54 3.38 -1.04
CA LEU A 116 29.00 3.19 -0.91
C LEU A 116 29.39 1.76 -0.52
N GLN A 117 28.53 1.04 0.22
CA GLN A 117 28.73 -0.37 0.57
C GLN A 117 28.55 -1.31 -0.63
N GLU A 118 27.51 -1.08 -1.43
CA GLU A 118 27.18 -1.91 -2.60
C GLU A 118 28.04 -1.56 -3.83
N ASP A 119 28.36 -0.28 -4.03
CA ASP A 119 29.19 0.19 -5.14
C ASP A 119 30.22 1.25 -4.72
N SER A 120 31.30 0.77 -4.12
CA SER A 120 32.46 1.61 -3.73
C SER A 120 33.22 2.28 -4.89
N THR A 121 32.91 1.94 -6.14
CA THR A 121 33.56 2.51 -7.35
C THR A 121 32.58 3.20 -8.29
N GLY A 122 31.35 3.40 -7.84
CA GLY A 122 30.27 3.92 -8.65
C GLY A 122 30.46 5.39 -9.03
N PRO A 123 29.67 5.87 -10.02
CA PRO A 123 29.81 7.22 -10.56
C PRO A 123 29.52 8.34 -9.55
N TYR A 124 28.74 8.07 -8.51
CA TYR A 124 28.32 9.04 -7.49
C TYR A 124 29.07 8.89 -6.17
N ARG A 125 30.18 8.14 -6.16
CA ARG A 125 30.93 7.85 -4.92
C ARG A 125 31.38 9.12 -4.21
N GLU A 126 31.99 10.05 -4.96
CA GLU A 126 32.48 11.32 -4.41
C GLU A 126 31.32 12.17 -3.88
N ASP A 127 30.20 12.23 -4.61
CA ASP A 127 29.01 12.98 -4.19
C ASP A 127 28.36 12.38 -2.92
N ALA A 128 28.37 11.05 -2.79
CA ALA A 128 27.85 10.36 -1.61
C ALA A 128 28.76 10.57 -0.38
N GLU A 129 30.08 10.55 -0.56
CA GLU A 129 31.05 10.90 0.48
C GLU A 129 30.86 12.37 0.92
N GLU A 130 30.65 13.30 -0.02
CA GLU A 130 30.39 14.72 0.29
C GLU A 130 29.08 14.92 1.07
N LEU A 131 28.01 14.22 0.70
CA LEU A 131 26.74 14.25 1.43
C LEU A 131 26.91 13.78 2.88
N LEU A 132 27.67 12.70 3.10
CA LEU A 132 27.96 12.19 4.43
C LEU A 132 28.83 13.16 5.24
N ASP A 133 29.84 13.77 4.64
CA ASP A 133 30.66 14.79 5.28
C ASP A 133 29.82 15.99 5.72
N TYR A 134 28.87 16.44 4.89
CA TYR A 134 27.92 17.49 5.26
C TYR A 134 27.07 17.08 6.47
N ILE A 135 26.50 15.88 6.46
CA ILE A 135 25.68 15.38 7.57
C ILE A 135 26.51 15.28 8.86
N TYR A 136 27.74 14.78 8.78
CA TYR A 136 28.57 14.52 9.95
C TYR A 136 29.22 15.75 10.56
N PHE A 137 29.69 16.67 9.72
CA PHE A 137 30.51 17.79 10.17
C PHE A 137 29.76 19.11 10.17
N GLU A 138 28.90 19.36 9.18
CA GLU A 138 28.16 20.63 9.10
C GLU A 138 26.87 20.60 9.92
N LEU A 139 26.19 19.45 9.99
CA LEU A 139 25.01 19.26 10.84
C LEU A 139 25.30 18.71 12.24
N ASP A 140 26.57 18.37 12.53
CA ASP A 140 27.00 17.77 13.81
C ASP A 140 26.20 16.49 14.17
N MET A 141 25.77 15.74 13.15
CA MET A 141 25.07 14.47 13.33
C MET A 141 26.09 13.33 13.34
N PRO A 142 26.35 12.63 14.46
CA PRO A 142 27.35 11.58 14.49
C PRO A 142 26.95 10.39 13.58
N PRO A 143 27.93 9.72 12.94
CA PRO A 143 27.65 8.57 12.09
C PRO A 143 26.87 7.48 12.83
N ARG A 144 25.80 7.00 12.22
CA ARG A 144 25.06 5.83 12.71
C ARG A 144 25.79 4.57 12.28
N HIS A 145 25.85 3.59 13.18
CA HIS A 145 26.46 2.30 12.88
C HIS A 145 25.48 1.45 12.07
N PHE A 146 25.52 1.59 10.74
CA PHE A 146 24.82 0.67 9.84
C PHE A 146 25.58 -0.65 9.77
N LEU A 147 25.02 -1.69 10.39
CA LEU A 147 25.52 -3.04 10.19
C LEU A 147 25.17 -3.46 8.75
N PRO A 148 26.13 -3.84 7.89
CA PRO A 148 25.83 -4.39 6.58
C PRO A 148 25.00 -5.66 6.79
N SER A 149 23.70 -5.56 6.55
CA SER A 149 22.75 -6.63 6.76
C SER A 149 22.41 -7.26 5.40
N GLU A 150 22.52 -8.58 5.32
CA GLU A 150 21.95 -9.40 4.23
C GLU A 150 20.40 -9.39 4.24
N LYS A 151 19.78 -8.83 5.29
CA LYS A 151 18.33 -8.61 5.40
C LYS A 151 17.97 -7.20 4.93
N GLU A 152 16.78 -7.11 4.32
CA GLU A 152 16.09 -5.89 3.89
C GLU A 152 16.41 -4.66 4.76
N ASP A 153 16.85 -3.60 4.09
CA ASP A 153 17.31 -2.34 4.70
C ASP A 153 16.21 -1.67 5.54
N VAL A 154 16.59 -0.96 6.61
CA VAL A 154 15.64 -0.36 7.57
C VAL A 154 14.68 0.57 6.83
N TYR A 155 15.20 1.28 5.85
CA TYR A 155 14.42 2.07 4.95
C TYR A 155 13.31 1.32 4.20
N SER A 156 13.67 0.30 3.41
CA SER A 156 12.73 -0.49 2.60
C SER A 156 11.64 -1.10 3.47
N LYS A 157 12.01 -1.53 4.67
CA LYS A 157 11.05 -1.98 5.68
C LYS A 157 10.11 -0.86 6.12
N HIS A 158 10.63 0.35 6.36
CA HIS A 158 9.83 1.49 6.80
C HIS A 158 8.83 1.95 5.74
N GLU A 159 9.22 2.04 4.47
CA GLU A 159 8.26 2.36 3.41
C GLU A 159 7.25 1.24 3.20
N ARG A 160 7.64 -0.03 3.30
CA ARG A 160 6.66 -1.12 3.29
C ARG A 160 5.67 -0.95 4.43
N ALA A 161 6.13 -0.62 5.64
CA ALA A 161 5.25 -0.38 6.78
C ALA A 161 4.33 0.82 6.57
N ARG A 162 4.85 1.93 6.01
CA ARG A 162 4.05 3.11 5.65
C ARG A 162 2.97 2.75 4.63
N ARG A 163 3.33 2.01 3.59
CA ARG A 163 2.38 1.53 2.58
C ARG A 163 1.33 0.61 3.20
N SER A 164 1.72 -0.29 4.11
CA SER A 164 0.78 -1.11 4.86
C SER A 164 -0.17 -0.26 5.71
N LEU A 165 0.26 0.85 6.30
CA LEU A 165 -0.65 1.81 6.95
C LEU A 165 -1.65 2.44 5.97
N GLU A 166 -1.17 2.88 4.81
CA GLU A 166 -2.00 3.51 3.78
C GLU A 166 -3.02 2.55 3.17
N GLU A 167 -2.67 1.27 3.04
CA GLU A 167 -3.57 0.19 2.59
C GLU A 167 -4.45 -0.36 3.73
N GLY A 168 -4.26 0.15 4.95
CA GLY A 168 -5.02 -0.22 6.13
C GLY A 168 -4.67 -1.59 6.72
N ARG A 169 -3.51 -2.15 6.36
CA ARG A 169 -2.85 -3.32 6.96
C ARG A 169 -2.06 -2.93 8.22
N PHE A 170 -2.79 -2.52 9.25
CA PHE A 170 -2.23 -1.98 10.49
C PHE A 170 -1.46 -3.01 11.31
N LEU A 171 -1.92 -4.27 11.37
CA LEU A 171 -1.22 -5.32 12.12
C LEU A 171 0.13 -5.69 11.49
N GLU A 172 0.21 -5.75 10.17
CA GLU A 172 1.46 -5.98 9.44
C GLU A 172 2.43 -4.79 9.62
N ALA A 173 1.90 -3.56 9.54
CA ALA A 173 2.69 -2.35 9.79
C ALA A 173 3.24 -2.35 11.23
N LEU A 174 2.44 -2.73 12.22
CA LEU A 174 2.87 -2.84 13.62
C LEU A 174 4.07 -3.78 13.78
N ASP A 175 4.01 -4.97 13.20
CA ASP A 175 5.09 -5.95 13.31
C ASP A 175 6.35 -5.45 12.61
N THR A 176 6.22 -4.90 11.41
CA THR A 176 7.37 -4.34 10.66
C THR A 176 8.02 -3.16 11.38
N LEU A 177 7.22 -2.25 11.97
CA LEU A 177 7.73 -1.08 12.68
C LEU A 177 8.41 -1.44 14.00
N LYS A 178 7.92 -2.47 14.70
CA LYS A 178 8.60 -2.99 15.89
C LYS A 178 9.96 -3.59 15.54
N GLU A 179 10.06 -4.36 14.46
CA GLU A 179 11.35 -4.88 13.99
C GLU A 179 12.35 -3.76 13.68
N ILE A 180 11.87 -2.68 13.04
CA ILE A 180 12.72 -1.52 12.72
C ILE A 180 13.23 -0.88 14.01
N ILE A 181 12.37 -0.65 14.99
CA ILE A 181 12.74 0.00 16.26
C ILE A 181 13.65 -0.88 17.11
N GLU A 182 13.48 -2.21 17.06
CA GLU A 182 14.41 -3.15 17.70
C GLU A 182 15.81 -3.10 17.08
N ALA A 183 15.89 -2.85 15.76
CA ALA A 183 17.15 -2.74 15.03
C ALA A 183 17.81 -1.36 15.17
N ASP A 184 17.04 -0.28 15.01
CA ASP A 184 17.47 1.11 15.19
C ASP A 184 16.47 1.87 16.08
N PRO A 185 16.72 1.92 17.40
CA PRO A 185 15.87 2.63 18.34
C PRO A 185 15.84 4.15 18.12
N ASP A 186 16.76 4.74 17.38
CA ASP A 186 16.85 6.20 17.16
C ASP A 186 16.18 6.65 15.86
N PHE A 187 15.64 5.71 15.07
CA PHE A 187 14.92 6.02 13.85
C PHE A 187 13.48 6.54 14.11
N LEU A 188 13.36 7.83 14.45
CA LEU A 188 12.12 8.51 14.84
C LEU A 188 10.96 8.40 13.82
N PRO A 189 11.17 8.39 12.49
CA PRO A 189 10.08 8.15 11.53
C PRO A 189 9.34 6.82 11.75
N ALA A 190 10.04 5.75 12.19
CA ALA A 190 9.39 4.50 12.53
C ALA A 190 8.57 4.60 13.81
N TRP A 191 9.04 5.33 14.83
CA TRP A 191 8.27 5.61 16.04
C TRP A 191 6.98 6.39 15.74
N ASN A 192 7.06 7.39 14.88
CA ASN A 192 5.91 8.16 14.42
C ASN A 192 4.87 7.28 13.72
N ASN A 193 5.30 6.43 12.79
CA ASN A 193 4.41 5.50 12.11
C ASN A 193 3.89 4.40 13.05
N LEU A 194 4.69 3.97 14.04
CA LEU A 194 4.27 2.97 15.03
C LEU A 194 3.13 3.51 15.89
N SER A 195 3.19 4.79 16.29
CA SER A 195 2.10 5.42 17.04
C SER A 195 0.78 5.42 16.26
N LEU A 196 0.83 5.69 14.94
CA LEU A 196 -0.33 5.63 14.06
C LEU A 196 -0.84 4.19 13.89
N ALA A 197 0.08 3.24 13.73
CA ALA A 197 -0.24 1.82 13.63
C ALA A 197 -0.99 1.32 14.88
N TYR A 198 -0.50 1.66 16.08
CA TYR A 198 -1.17 1.36 17.34
C TYR A 198 -2.54 2.02 17.42
N TYR A 199 -2.63 3.29 17.04
CA TYR A 199 -3.89 4.03 17.04
C TYR A 199 -4.94 3.36 16.14
N TYR A 200 -4.60 3.03 14.90
CA TYR A 200 -5.53 2.38 13.96
C TYR A 200 -5.85 0.94 14.32
N ALA A 201 -4.94 0.24 15.00
CA ALA A 201 -5.20 -1.07 15.58
C ALA A 201 -6.10 -1.02 16.84
N GLY A 202 -6.44 0.18 17.34
CA GLY A 202 -7.26 0.37 18.53
C GLY A 202 -6.49 0.35 19.86
N GLU A 203 -5.16 0.24 19.83
CA GLU A 203 -4.29 0.21 21.00
C GLU A 203 -3.91 1.64 21.46
N PHE A 204 -4.91 2.43 21.86
CA PHE A 204 -4.75 3.86 22.15
C PHE A 204 -3.66 4.19 23.19
N GLN A 205 -3.61 3.44 24.28
CA GLN A 205 -2.65 3.69 25.37
C GLN A 205 -1.20 3.53 24.87
N LYS A 206 -0.92 2.50 24.06
CA LYS A 206 0.41 2.29 23.48
C LYS A 206 0.74 3.34 22.43
N ALA A 207 -0.26 3.83 21.68
CA ALA A 207 -0.06 4.93 20.75
C ALA A 207 0.39 6.21 21.48
N MET A 208 -0.26 6.55 22.61
CA MET A 208 0.11 7.68 23.45
C MET A 208 1.53 7.52 24.03
N GLU A 209 1.84 6.36 24.60
CA GLU A 209 3.18 6.06 25.15
C GLU A 209 4.29 6.18 24.10
N THR A 210 4.04 5.67 22.89
CA THR A 210 4.97 5.78 21.75
C THR A 210 5.21 7.25 21.36
N ILE A 211 4.15 8.08 21.36
CA ILE A 211 4.26 9.52 21.07
C ILE A 211 5.05 10.24 22.15
N GLU A 212 4.76 9.97 23.42
CA GLU A 212 5.48 10.56 24.56
C GLU A 212 6.97 10.25 24.48
N GLN A 213 7.34 8.98 24.21
CA GLN A 213 8.74 8.59 24.01
C GLN A 213 9.40 9.30 22.83
N THR A 214 8.66 9.54 21.74
CA THR A 214 9.18 10.27 20.58
C THR A 214 9.45 11.74 20.94
N LEU A 215 8.53 12.38 21.67
CA LEU A 215 8.65 13.78 22.09
C LEU A 215 9.70 13.97 23.20
N ASP A 216 9.97 12.94 24.02
CA ASP A 216 11.07 12.95 24.99
C ASP A 216 12.44 12.95 24.30
N LYS A 217 12.55 12.29 23.12
CA LYS A 217 13.76 12.30 22.29
C LYS A 217 13.90 13.61 21.51
N GLU A 218 12.79 14.08 20.93
CA GLU A 218 12.76 15.29 20.13
C GLU A 218 11.47 16.10 20.41
N GLU A 219 11.56 17.05 21.34
CA GLU A 219 10.42 17.89 21.77
C GLU A 219 9.75 18.65 20.60
N GLY A 220 10.52 18.94 19.55
CA GLY A 220 10.10 19.67 18.35
C GLY A 220 9.54 18.81 17.23
N ASN A 221 9.45 17.49 17.41
CA ASN A 221 9.06 16.59 16.33
C ASN A 221 7.62 16.86 15.86
N LEU A 222 7.48 17.51 14.69
CA LEU A 222 6.20 17.98 14.19
C LEU A 222 5.23 16.82 13.88
N HIS A 223 5.75 15.67 13.42
CA HIS A 223 4.94 14.50 13.11
C HIS A 223 4.30 13.93 14.39
N ALA A 224 5.08 13.79 15.47
CA ALA A 224 4.60 13.34 16.77
C ALA A 224 3.57 14.32 17.36
N LEU A 225 3.84 15.63 17.32
CA LEU A 225 2.91 16.67 17.79
C LEU A 225 1.59 16.67 17.00
N CYS A 226 1.65 16.48 15.68
CA CYS A 226 0.46 16.37 14.83
C CYS A 226 -0.33 15.08 15.12
N ASN A 227 0.36 13.95 15.31
CA ASN A 227 -0.28 12.68 15.69
C ASN A 227 -0.96 12.81 17.06
N LEU A 228 -0.29 13.42 18.04
CA LEU A 228 -0.85 13.70 19.37
C LEU A 228 -2.14 14.50 19.27
N ALA A 229 -2.16 15.58 18.48
CA ALA A 229 -3.34 16.41 18.32
C ALA A 229 -4.54 15.63 17.77
N VAL A 230 -4.33 14.78 16.76
CA VAL A 230 -5.39 13.92 16.21
C VAL A 230 -5.89 12.93 17.27
N LEU A 231 -4.99 12.31 18.02
CA LEU A 231 -5.34 11.34 19.06
C LEU A 231 -6.14 11.96 20.21
N LEU A 232 -5.71 13.12 20.72
CA LEU A 232 -6.41 13.88 21.76
C LEU A 232 -7.82 14.31 21.29
N SER A 233 -7.95 14.68 20.02
CA SER A 233 -9.24 15.05 19.41
C SER A 233 -10.22 13.89 19.38
N HIS A 234 -9.77 12.68 19.03
CA HIS A 234 -10.65 11.51 18.98
C HIS A 234 -11.04 10.98 20.37
N HIS A 235 -10.25 11.28 21.41
CA HIS A 235 -10.50 10.87 22.78
C HIS A 235 -11.09 11.98 23.67
N ASN A 236 -11.57 13.06 23.05
CA ASN A 236 -12.23 14.20 23.71
C ASN A 236 -11.39 14.89 24.82
N GLN A 237 -10.07 14.79 24.77
CA GLN A 237 -9.15 15.49 25.69
C GLN A 237 -9.00 16.97 25.31
N THR A 238 -10.09 17.71 25.49
CA THR A 238 -10.28 19.05 24.89
C THR A 238 -9.29 20.09 25.41
N VAL A 239 -8.92 20.03 26.70
CA VAL A 239 -8.04 21.05 27.30
C VAL A 239 -6.62 20.97 26.76
N GLU A 240 -6.04 19.77 26.76
CA GLU A 240 -4.70 19.49 26.23
C GLU A 240 -4.65 19.77 24.72
N LEU A 241 -5.69 19.35 23.99
CA LEU A 241 -5.83 19.59 22.56
C LEU A 241 -5.80 21.09 22.21
N LEU A 242 -6.57 21.93 22.92
CA LEU A 242 -6.62 23.36 22.63
C LEU A 242 -5.25 24.03 22.83
N SER A 243 -4.54 23.65 23.89
CA SER A 243 -3.17 24.14 24.13
C SER A 243 -2.22 23.72 23.00
N LEU A 244 -2.32 22.48 22.53
CA LEU A 244 -1.48 21.96 21.45
C LEU A 244 -1.81 22.63 20.11
N ILE A 245 -3.09 22.84 19.81
CA ILE A 245 -3.53 23.59 18.63
C ILE A 245 -2.95 25.01 18.66
N ASP A 246 -3.05 25.73 19.78
CA ASP A 246 -2.51 27.08 19.92
C ASP A 246 -0.99 27.16 19.71
N MET A 247 -0.26 26.09 20.04
CA MET A 247 1.16 25.97 19.72
C MET A 247 1.36 25.71 18.22
N LEU A 248 0.69 24.70 17.65
CA LEU A 248 0.83 24.32 16.25
C LEU A 248 0.45 25.45 15.28
N LYS A 249 -0.51 26.31 15.62
CA LYS A 249 -0.86 27.51 14.82
C LYS A 249 0.27 28.52 14.66
N LYS A 250 1.26 28.50 15.56
CA LYS A 250 2.45 29.37 15.50
C LYS A 250 3.58 28.77 14.66
N VAL A 251 3.48 27.47 14.34
CA VAL A 251 4.49 26.76 13.57
C VAL A 251 4.33 27.08 12.09
N VAL A 252 5.42 27.46 11.45
CA VAL A 252 5.48 27.79 10.02
C VAL A 252 6.60 26.94 9.41
N PRO A 253 6.30 25.70 8.98
CA PRO A 253 7.34 24.82 8.46
C PRO A 253 7.94 25.35 7.16
N PHE A 254 9.25 25.21 6.96
CA PHE A 254 9.87 25.58 5.69
C PHE A 254 9.60 24.52 4.62
N HIS A 255 9.70 23.24 4.99
CA HIS A 255 9.54 22.11 4.07
C HIS A 255 8.09 21.90 3.63
N PRO A 256 7.84 21.57 2.34
CA PRO A 256 6.51 21.24 1.84
C PRO A 256 5.85 20.09 2.59
N GLU A 257 6.58 19.01 2.90
CA GLU A 257 6.06 17.84 3.60
C GLU A 257 5.52 18.18 4.99
N ASN A 258 6.37 18.82 5.82
CA ASN A 258 5.97 19.32 7.13
C ASN A 258 4.81 20.32 7.05
N THR A 259 4.77 21.14 5.99
CA THR A 259 3.64 22.04 5.72
C THR A 259 2.37 21.25 5.39
N TYR A 260 2.47 20.18 4.61
CA TYR A 260 1.38 19.29 4.24
C TYR A 260 0.86 18.51 5.45
N LYS A 261 1.73 17.92 6.26
CA LYS A 261 1.38 17.23 7.52
C LYS A 261 0.65 18.17 8.48
N LEU A 262 1.17 19.38 8.68
CA LEU A 262 0.51 20.37 9.53
C LEU A 262 -0.85 20.81 8.96
N ALA A 263 -0.93 21.06 7.64
CA ALA A 263 -2.16 21.50 6.99
C ALA A 263 -3.26 20.43 7.03
N THR A 264 -2.90 19.16 6.79
CA THR A 264 -3.83 18.03 6.87
C THR A 264 -4.34 17.84 8.31
N THR A 265 -3.45 17.88 9.30
CA THR A 265 -3.83 17.82 10.73
C THR A 265 -4.76 18.96 11.11
N MET A 266 -4.45 20.21 10.74
CA MET A 266 -5.35 21.35 10.99
C MET A 266 -6.72 21.16 10.34
N GLY A 267 -6.78 20.60 9.12
CA GLY A 267 -8.03 20.29 8.44
C GLY A 267 -8.88 19.26 9.19
N VAL A 268 -8.25 18.19 9.67
CA VAL A 268 -8.90 17.13 10.49
C VAL A 268 -9.44 17.71 11.81
N LEU A 269 -8.70 18.62 12.44
CA LEU A 269 -9.09 19.30 13.69
C LEU A 269 -10.12 20.43 13.50
N GLY A 270 -10.64 20.62 12.28
CA GLY A 270 -11.61 21.67 11.96
C GLY A 270 -11.02 23.08 11.89
N GLN A 271 -9.70 23.23 11.96
CA GLN A 271 -8.98 24.51 11.83
C GLN A 271 -8.78 24.84 10.35
N HIS A 272 -9.89 25.05 9.63
CA HIS A 272 -9.91 25.15 8.17
C HIS A 272 -9.16 26.40 7.65
N ASP A 273 -9.20 27.50 8.39
CA ASP A 273 -8.51 28.74 8.01
C ASP A 273 -6.99 28.56 8.04
N GLU A 274 -6.48 27.91 9.09
CA GLU A 274 -5.07 27.59 9.25
C GLU A 274 -4.63 26.52 8.23
N ALA A 275 -5.42 25.47 8.04
CA ALA A 275 -5.18 24.49 6.98
C ALA A 275 -5.06 25.17 5.61
N TYR A 276 -6.00 26.07 5.28
CA TYR A 276 -5.97 26.80 4.02
C TYR A 276 -4.75 27.72 3.90
N PHE A 277 -4.34 28.39 4.98
CA PHE A 277 -3.14 29.22 4.99
C PHE A 277 -1.89 28.42 4.60
N HIS A 278 -1.70 27.23 5.19
CA HIS A 278 -0.57 26.37 4.88
C HIS A 278 -0.62 25.83 3.45
N TYR A 279 -1.77 25.31 3.00
CA TYR A 279 -1.93 24.87 1.62
C TYR A 279 -1.70 26.00 0.61
N GLN A 280 -2.23 27.20 0.87
CA GLN A 280 -2.02 28.34 -0.01
C GLN A 280 -0.54 28.72 -0.10
N ARG A 281 0.20 28.68 1.01
CA ARG A 281 1.65 28.95 1.01
C ARG A 281 2.39 27.90 0.18
N MET A 282 2.07 26.63 0.39
CA MET A 282 2.68 25.50 -0.31
C MET A 282 2.43 25.56 -1.83
N LEU A 283 1.20 25.89 -2.24
CA LEU A 283 0.81 25.98 -3.66
C LEU A 283 1.33 27.24 -4.37
N ARG A 284 1.75 28.29 -3.64
CA ARG A 284 2.31 29.53 -4.23
C ARG A 284 3.71 29.34 -4.79
N ASN A 285 4.44 28.32 -4.35
CA ASN A 285 5.86 28.15 -4.69
C ASN A 285 6.10 27.58 -6.10
N GLY A 286 5.05 27.40 -6.91
CA GLY A 286 5.19 27.04 -8.34
C GLY A 286 5.66 25.61 -8.61
N ARG A 287 5.93 24.80 -7.56
CA ARG A 287 6.17 23.37 -7.69
C ARG A 287 4.88 22.66 -8.13
N PRO A 288 4.94 21.71 -9.08
CA PRO A 288 3.78 20.89 -9.41
C PRO A 288 3.45 20.00 -8.21
N HIS A 289 2.18 19.99 -7.85
CA HIS A 289 1.61 19.22 -6.75
C HIS A 289 0.59 18.23 -7.30
N GLU A 290 0.31 17.18 -6.56
CA GLU A 290 -0.71 16.20 -6.90
C GLU A 290 -2.13 16.77 -6.85
N ALA A 291 -3.05 16.12 -7.57
CA ALA A 291 -4.46 16.51 -7.59
C ALA A 291 -5.10 16.51 -6.19
N CYS A 292 -4.70 15.57 -5.32
CA CYS A 292 -5.15 15.45 -3.93
C CYS A 292 -4.82 16.71 -3.11
N THR A 293 -3.63 17.30 -3.29
CA THR A 293 -3.19 18.50 -2.57
C THR A 293 -4.05 19.71 -2.94
N TYR A 294 -4.36 19.88 -4.23
CA TYR A 294 -5.29 20.92 -4.67
C TYR A 294 -6.70 20.69 -4.14
N HIS A 295 -7.13 19.43 -4.04
CA HIS A 295 -8.41 19.06 -3.47
C HIS A 295 -8.49 19.42 -1.97
N TYR A 296 -7.47 19.11 -1.17
CA TYR A 296 -7.45 19.48 0.25
C TYR A 296 -7.43 21.00 0.44
N ALA A 297 -6.65 21.71 -0.38
CA ALA A 297 -6.65 23.18 -0.39
C ALA A 297 -8.05 23.74 -0.73
N ALA A 298 -8.76 23.11 -1.66
CA ALA A 298 -10.11 23.51 -2.05
C ALA A 298 -11.14 23.27 -0.93
N ILE A 299 -11.08 22.13 -0.26
CA ILE A 299 -11.95 21.83 0.90
C ILE A 299 -11.69 22.83 2.02
N SER A 300 -10.43 23.07 2.40
CA SER A 300 -10.09 24.08 3.41
C SER A 300 -10.62 25.46 3.03
N ALA A 301 -10.43 25.88 1.78
CA ALA A 301 -10.95 27.15 1.30
C ALA A 301 -12.48 27.23 1.43
N TYR A 302 -13.17 26.18 1.02
CA TYR A 302 -14.62 26.12 1.02
C TYR A 302 -15.19 26.17 2.45
N LEU A 303 -14.65 25.36 3.36
CA LEU A 303 -15.08 25.32 4.76
C LEU A 303 -14.73 26.62 5.52
N SER A 304 -13.71 27.35 5.08
CA SER A 304 -13.42 28.73 5.51
C SER A 304 -14.29 29.81 4.82
N GLY A 305 -15.28 29.43 4.02
CA GLY A 305 -16.18 30.36 3.31
C GLY A 305 -15.58 31.04 2.06
N LYS A 306 -14.37 30.65 1.63
CA LYS A 306 -13.65 31.22 0.47
C LYS A 306 -14.02 30.48 -0.83
N LYS A 307 -15.31 30.50 -1.20
CA LYS A 307 -15.89 29.71 -2.31
C LYS A 307 -15.17 29.90 -3.66
N ASP A 308 -14.83 31.13 -4.02
CA ASP A 308 -14.12 31.42 -5.28
C ASP A 308 -12.74 30.76 -5.34
N GLN A 309 -12.04 30.71 -4.21
CA GLN A 309 -10.72 30.08 -4.12
C GLN A 309 -10.85 28.56 -4.17
N ALA A 310 -11.86 27.99 -3.51
CA ALA A 310 -12.17 26.57 -3.59
C ALA A 310 -12.42 26.10 -5.03
N LEU A 311 -13.27 26.83 -5.77
CA LEU A 311 -13.56 26.54 -7.18
C LEU A 311 -12.32 26.60 -8.06
N ARG A 312 -11.42 27.57 -7.83
CA ARG A 312 -10.14 27.66 -8.57
C ARG A 312 -9.26 26.44 -8.32
N TRP A 313 -9.19 25.97 -7.07
CA TRP A 313 -8.36 24.83 -6.72
C TRP A 313 -8.93 23.51 -7.23
N TRP A 314 -10.24 23.28 -7.15
CA TRP A 314 -10.83 22.09 -7.80
C TRP A 314 -10.69 22.13 -9.32
N GLN A 315 -10.74 23.30 -9.97
CA GLN A 315 -10.42 23.38 -11.40
C GLN A 315 -8.99 22.96 -11.72
N LYS A 316 -8.03 23.24 -10.82
CA LYS A 316 -6.65 22.76 -10.94
C LYS A 316 -6.53 21.27 -10.70
N ALA A 317 -7.18 20.75 -9.66
CA ALA A 317 -7.25 19.30 -9.42
C ALA A 317 -7.81 18.56 -10.64
N LYS A 318 -8.92 19.06 -11.22
CA LYS A 318 -9.51 18.53 -12.46
C LYS A 318 -8.56 18.55 -13.67
N GLN A 319 -7.70 19.55 -13.79
CA GLN A 319 -6.73 19.61 -14.89
C GLN A 319 -5.65 18.54 -14.78
N LEU A 320 -5.29 18.16 -13.55
CA LEU A 320 -4.27 17.16 -13.26
C LEU A 320 -4.83 15.74 -13.31
N ASP A 321 -6.08 15.57 -12.88
CA ASP A 321 -6.78 14.29 -12.83
C ASP A 321 -8.24 14.45 -13.30
N PRO A 322 -8.46 14.55 -14.62
CA PRO A 322 -9.79 14.72 -15.18
C PRO A 322 -10.62 13.43 -15.12
N GLU A 323 -9.97 12.26 -15.03
CA GLU A 323 -10.64 10.96 -15.10
C GLU A 323 -11.25 10.54 -13.76
N ALA A 324 -10.66 10.94 -12.62
CA ALA A 324 -11.20 10.61 -11.30
C ALA A 324 -12.58 11.21 -11.04
N GLY A 325 -12.97 12.30 -11.71
CA GLY A 325 -14.28 12.93 -11.56
C GLY A 325 -14.57 13.56 -10.19
N ILE A 326 -13.67 13.42 -9.21
CA ILE A 326 -13.79 13.94 -7.84
C ILE A 326 -14.00 15.45 -7.87
N ALA A 327 -13.10 16.18 -8.53
CA ALA A 327 -13.16 17.63 -8.61
C ALA A 327 -14.46 18.15 -9.25
N ASP A 328 -15.02 17.42 -10.23
CA ASP A 328 -16.29 17.80 -10.86
C ASP A 328 -17.47 17.73 -9.90
N GLN A 329 -17.53 16.70 -9.06
CA GLN A 329 -18.57 16.56 -8.05
C GLN A 329 -18.61 17.75 -7.11
N TYR A 330 -17.44 18.14 -6.57
CA TYR A 330 -17.33 19.27 -5.64
C TYR A 330 -17.59 20.63 -6.32
N ILE A 331 -17.15 20.81 -7.57
CA ILE A 331 -17.48 22.01 -8.35
C ILE A 331 -18.99 22.14 -8.54
N GLN A 332 -19.69 21.04 -8.86
CA GLN A 332 -21.15 21.07 -9.00
C GLN A 332 -21.86 21.29 -7.67
N MET A 333 -21.37 20.68 -6.59
CA MET A 333 -21.89 20.90 -5.24
C MET A 333 -21.86 22.38 -4.86
N VAL A 334 -20.72 23.06 -5.04
CA VAL A 334 -20.62 24.49 -4.72
C VAL A 334 -21.45 25.37 -5.65
N LYS A 335 -21.61 25.00 -6.92
CA LYS A 335 -22.47 25.75 -7.87
C LYS A 335 -23.96 25.63 -7.59
N ASN A 336 -24.38 24.49 -7.03
CA ASN A 336 -25.78 24.20 -6.72
C ASN A 336 -26.20 24.70 -5.34
N GLU A 337 -25.24 25.16 -4.52
CA GLU A 337 -25.48 25.72 -3.20
C GLU A 337 -26.23 27.05 -3.30
N GLN A 338 -27.31 27.21 -2.52
CA GLN A 338 -28.11 28.44 -2.52
C GLN A 338 -27.53 29.49 -1.57
N GLU A 339 -27.75 30.77 -1.88
CA GLU A 339 -27.36 31.87 -0.99
C GLU A 339 -28.05 31.73 0.38
N GLY A 340 -27.24 31.63 1.44
CA GLY A 340 -27.73 31.49 2.82
C GLY A 340 -27.83 30.05 3.34
N GLU A 341 -27.50 29.04 2.52
CA GLU A 341 -27.34 27.67 3.01
C GLU A 341 -26.14 27.55 3.94
N THR A 342 -26.29 26.78 5.03
CA THR A 342 -25.20 26.46 5.94
C THR A 342 -24.22 25.51 5.24
N ILE A 343 -22.94 25.87 5.24
CA ILE A 343 -21.86 25.03 4.73
C ILE A 343 -21.89 23.69 5.46
N LYS A 344 -22.12 22.60 4.70
CA LYS A 344 -22.07 21.25 5.24
C LYS A 344 -20.61 20.85 5.50
N PRO A 345 -20.31 20.12 6.59
CA PRO A 345 -19.01 19.52 6.80
C PRO A 345 -18.68 18.58 5.64
N ILE A 346 -17.46 18.68 5.12
CA ILE A 346 -16.97 17.82 4.04
C ILE A 346 -15.72 17.11 4.54
N PRO A 347 -15.64 15.77 4.44
CA PRO A 347 -14.43 15.06 4.78
C PRO A 347 -13.32 15.42 3.80
N TYR A 348 -12.09 15.53 4.29
CA TYR A 348 -10.94 15.91 3.47
C TYR A 348 -10.52 14.82 2.47
N GLN A 349 -11.09 13.63 2.46
CA GLN A 349 -10.62 12.48 1.69
C GLN A 349 -10.67 12.69 0.17
N TYR A 350 -9.57 12.35 -0.52
CA TYR A 350 -9.48 12.34 -1.98
C TYR A 350 -9.72 10.92 -2.53
N ASN A 351 -10.93 10.39 -2.34
CA ASN A 351 -11.30 9.05 -2.80
C ASN A 351 -12.31 9.12 -3.95
N THR A 352 -12.21 8.20 -4.91
CA THR A 352 -13.11 8.09 -6.09
C THR A 352 -14.52 7.56 -5.75
N THR A 353 -14.77 7.18 -4.50
CA THR A 353 -15.98 6.48 -4.07
C THR A 353 -16.69 7.18 -2.91
N GLN A 354 -17.39 8.28 -3.21
CA GLN A 354 -18.54 8.68 -2.40
C GLN A 354 -19.80 8.69 -3.27
N ARG A 355 -20.49 7.54 -3.29
CA ARG A 355 -21.96 7.56 -3.39
C ARG A 355 -22.47 7.84 -1.98
N ASP A 356 -23.37 8.81 -1.84
CA ASP A 356 -24.10 9.09 -0.59
C ASP A 356 -24.56 7.79 0.09
N VAL A 357 -23.86 7.38 1.15
CA VAL A 357 -24.27 6.24 1.97
C VAL A 357 -25.34 6.73 2.94
N SER A 358 -26.57 6.78 2.45
CA SER A 358 -27.75 6.70 3.32
C SER A 358 -27.78 5.28 3.91
N TRP A 359 -27.44 5.13 5.20
CA TRP A 359 -27.44 3.85 5.93
C TRP A 359 -28.74 3.05 5.80
N GLU A 360 -29.86 3.70 5.51
CA GLU A 360 -31.17 3.07 5.32
C GLU A 360 -31.43 2.54 3.90
N LYS A 361 -30.59 2.88 2.92
CA LYS A 361 -30.76 2.53 1.50
C LYS A 361 -29.51 1.91 0.85
N ALA A 362 -28.47 1.64 1.62
CA ALA A 362 -27.30 0.92 1.12
C ALA A 362 -27.69 -0.54 0.83
N SER A 363 -28.05 -0.83 -0.43
CA SER A 363 -27.81 -2.17 -0.96
C SER A 363 -26.30 -2.35 -0.96
N PHE A 364 -25.78 -3.15 -0.01
CA PHE A 364 -24.38 -3.60 0.03
C PHE A 364 -23.97 -4.05 -1.38
N THR A 365 -23.22 -3.20 -2.08
CA THR A 365 -22.71 -3.49 -3.42
C THR A 365 -21.21 -3.61 -3.30
N GLY A 366 -20.75 -4.78 -2.83
CA GLY A 366 -19.36 -5.20 -2.84
C GLY A 366 -18.65 -5.11 -1.49
N VAL A 367 -18.05 -6.22 -1.07
CA VAL A 367 -17.08 -6.27 0.05
C VAL A 367 -15.76 -5.61 -0.36
N GLU A 368 -15.51 -5.43 -1.66
CA GLU A 368 -14.31 -4.79 -2.22
C GLU A 368 -14.00 -3.40 -1.61
N ASP A 369 -15.01 -2.55 -1.40
CA ASP A 369 -14.80 -1.20 -0.86
C ASP A 369 -14.28 -1.23 0.59
N PHE A 370 -14.65 -2.26 1.37
CA PHE A 370 -14.14 -2.43 2.74
C PHE A 370 -12.70 -2.93 2.79
N LYS A 371 -12.21 -3.56 1.73
CA LYS A 371 -10.85 -4.12 1.70
C LYS A 371 -9.80 -3.03 1.68
N THR A 372 -10.12 -1.88 1.09
CA THR A 372 -9.14 -0.84 0.72
C THR A 372 -9.31 0.45 1.50
N ASP A 373 -10.42 0.65 2.23
CA ASP A 373 -10.62 1.85 3.05
C ASP A 373 -10.00 1.68 4.46
N PRO A 374 -8.91 2.40 4.79
CA PRO A 374 -8.22 2.22 6.06
C PRO A 374 -9.07 2.62 7.27
N MET A 375 -9.99 3.58 7.12
CA MET A 375 -10.85 4.00 8.23
C MET A 375 -11.91 2.95 8.56
N ILE A 376 -12.45 2.29 7.53
CA ILE A 376 -13.37 1.17 7.74
C ILE A 376 -12.63 0.01 8.40
N ARG A 377 -11.42 -0.32 7.93
CA ARG A 377 -10.58 -1.37 8.53
C ARG A 377 -10.29 -1.09 10.00
N ALA A 378 -9.84 0.13 10.33
CA ALA A 378 -9.57 0.54 11.72
C ALA A 378 -10.83 0.44 12.59
N SER A 379 -12.00 0.83 12.05
CA SER A 379 -13.28 0.73 12.74
C SER A 379 -13.69 -0.73 13.01
N LEU A 380 -13.41 -1.65 12.08
CA LEU A 380 -13.66 -3.08 12.25
C LEU A 380 -12.74 -3.65 13.34
N LEU A 381 -11.43 -3.35 13.32
CA LEU A 381 -10.49 -3.80 14.35
C LEU A 381 -10.89 -3.30 15.74
N TRP A 382 -11.20 -2.00 15.86
CA TRP A 382 -11.64 -1.41 17.11
C TRP A 382 -12.93 -2.07 17.62
N ALA A 383 -13.93 -2.24 16.75
CA ALA A 383 -15.20 -2.86 17.12
C ALA A 383 -15.05 -4.34 17.47
N LEU A 384 -14.08 -5.05 16.88
CA LEU A 384 -13.77 -6.43 17.24
C LEU A 384 -13.22 -6.52 18.67
N GLN A 385 -12.40 -5.58 19.11
CA GLN A 385 -11.82 -5.57 20.45
C GLN A 385 -12.78 -5.00 21.50
N HIS A 386 -13.34 -3.81 21.23
CA HIS A 386 -14.05 -2.98 22.22
C HIS A 386 -15.56 -2.92 22.01
N GLY A 387 -16.07 -3.44 20.89
CA GLY A 387 -17.49 -3.43 20.59
C GLY A 387 -18.34 -4.27 21.54
N ARG A 388 -19.66 -4.07 21.48
CA ARG A 388 -20.62 -4.97 22.15
C ARG A 388 -20.65 -6.32 21.44
N ASP A 389 -21.05 -7.37 22.14
CA ASP A 389 -21.06 -8.74 21.59
C ASP A 389 -21.85 -8.86 20.27
N GLU A 390 -22.96 -8.11 20.12
CA GLU A 390 -23.74 -8.10 18.87
C GLU A 390 -22.98 -7.43 17.71
N VAL A 391 -22.17 -6.42 18.02
CA VAL A 391 -21.31 -5.75 17.03
C VAL A 391 -20.14 -6.66 16.67
N LYS A 392 -19.51 -7.32 17.65
CA LYS A 392 -18.42 -8.28 17.44
C LYS A 392 -18.84 -9.42 16.52
N PHE A 393 -20.08 -9.91 16.66
CA PHE A 393 -20.66 -10.89 15.73
C PHE A 393 -20.65 -10.40 14.27
N ALA A 394 -21.18 -9.20 14.01
CA ALA A 394 -21.24 -8.63 12.67
C ALA A 394 -19.85 -8.35 12.11
N VAL A 395 -18.91 -7.92 12.97
CA VAL A 395 -17.52 -7.68 12.59
C VAL A 395 -16.81 -8.98 12.19
N LEU A 396 -16.95 -10.07 12.96
CA LEU A 396 -16.38 -11.38 12.61
C LEU A 396 -16.87 -11.88 11.24
N GLN A 397 -18.15 -11.69 10.92
CA GLN A 397 -18.70 -12.01 9.61
C GLN A 397 -18.11 -11.13 8.50
N THR A 398 -17.96 -9.84 8.77
CA THR A 398 -17.41 -8.88 7.81
C THR A 398 -15.94 -9.18 7.52
N LEU A 399 -15.13 -9.44 8.55
CA LEU A 399 -13.73 -9.83 8.41
C LEU A 399 -13.60 -11.15 7.65
N SER A 400 -14.45 -12.14 7.91
CA SER A 400 -14.50 -13.40 7.15
C SER A 400 -14.69 -13.17 5.65
N LEU A 401 -15.57 -12.24 5.27
CA LEU A 401 -15.78 -11.87 3.87
C LEU A 401 -14.60 -11.12 3.25
N ILE A 402 -13.88 -10.31 4.03
CA ILE A 402 -12.66 -9.61 3.61
C ILE A 402 -11.56 -10.66 3.31
N GLY A 403 -11.27 -11.51 4.29
CA GLY A 403 -10.47 -12.73 4.15
C GLY A 403 -9.02 -12.53 3.67
N ASP A 404 -8.43 -11.38 3.96
CA ASP A 404 -6.99 -11.12 3.79
C ASP A 404 -6.21 -11.46 5.08
N ASP A 405 -4.88 -11.41 5.00
CA ASP A 405 -4.00 -11.83 6.08
C ASP A 405 -4.19 -11.00 7.36
N GLU A 406 -4.53 -9.72 7.23
CA GLU A 406 -4.84 -8.88 8.40
C GLU A 406 -6.17 -9.28 9.04
N ALA A 407 -7.22 -9.48 8.24
CA ALA A 407 -8.52 -9.92 8.76
C ALA A 407 -8.38 -11.27 9.49
N GLU A 408 -7.60 -12.21 8.94
CA GLU A 408 -7.27 -13.47 9.59
C GLU A 408 -6.54 -13.24 10.92
N THR A 409 -5.47 -12.44 10.90
CA THR A 409 -4.65 -12.17 12.08
C THR A 409 -5.47 -11.52 13.20
N ALA A 410 -6.33 -10.56 12.86
CA ALA A 410 -7.22 -9.89 13.81
C ALA A 410 -8.21 -10.88 14.46
N VAL A 411 -8.84 -11.74 13.67
CA VAL A 411 -9.77 -12.76 14.19
C VAL A 411 -9.04 -13.78 15.06
N ARG A 412 -7.82 -14.17 14.68
CA ARG A 412 -6.99 -15.11 15.44
C ARG A 412 -6.55 -14.52 16.79
N GLN A 413 -6.08 -13.28 16.81
CA GLN A 413 -5.76 -12.59 18.06
C GLN A 413 -6.99 -12.48 18.97
N PHE A 414 -8.14 -12.09 18.40
CA PHE A 414 -9.40 -12.02 19.13
C PHE A 414 -9.81 -13.37 19.73
N TYR A 415 -9.65 -14.49 19.00
CA TYR A 415 -9.94 -15.84 19.49
C TYR A 415 -9.19 -16.18 20.79
N TYR A 416 -7.92 -15.80 20.89
CA TYR A 416 -7.09 -16.07 22.07
C TYR A 416 -7.38 -15.11 23.24
N GLN A 417 -7.92 -13.93 22.95
CA GLN A 417 -8.20 -12.90 23.96
C GLN A 417 -9.61 -12.99 24.55
N THR A 418 -10.58 -13.55 23.82
CA THR A 418 -11.98 -13.59 24.25
C THR A 418 -12.27 -14.76 25.21
N ASP A 419 -12.80 -14.44 26.40
CA ASP A 419 -13.32 -15.46 27.33
C ASP A 419 -14.74 -15.93 26.98
N ASN A 420 -15.42 -15.24 26.05
CA ASN A 420 -16.78 -15.59 25.64
C ASN A 420 -16.76 -16.78 24.67
N GLN A 421 -17.17 -17.96 25.14
CA GLN A 421 -17.21 -19.21 24.36
C GLN A 421 -18.03 -19.12 23.05
N GLN A 422 -19.08 -18.31 23.02
CA GLN A 422 -19.90 -18.16 21.82
C GLN A 422 -19.16 -17.34 20.76
N LEU A 423 -18.54 -16.22 21.16
CA LEU A 423 -17.70 -15.40 20.28
C LEU A 423 -16.45 -16.17 19.83
N GLN A 424 -15.88 -17.00 20.70
CA GLN A 424 -14.75 -17.86 20.38
C GLN A 424 -15.11 -18.87 19.28
N LYS A 425 -16.30 -19.51 19.36
CA LYS A 425 -16.80 -20.38 18.28
C LYS A 425 -17.03 -19.62 16.97
N LEU A 426 -17.54 -18.39 17.05
CA LEU A 426 -17.76 -17.55 15.87
C LEU A 426 -16.44 -17.12 15.23
N ALA A 427 -15.40 -16.84 16.03
CA ALA A 427 -14.06 -16.57 15.53
C ALA A 427 -13.48 -17.79 14.81
N LEU A 428 -13.66 -19.01 15.36
CA LEU A 428 -13.28 -20.25 14.67
C LEU A 428 -14.01 -20.43 13.33
N LEU A 429 -15.32 -20.14 13.28
CA LEU A 429 -16.09 -20.20 12.04
C LEU A 429 -15.58 -19.18 11.02
N ALA A 430 -15.31 -17.94 11.45
CA ALA A 430 -14.73 -16.92 10.59
C ALA A 430 -13.36 -17.34 10.04
N LEU A 431 -12.47 -17.90 10.88
CA LEU A 431 -11.18 -18.47 10.42
C LEU A 431 -11.39 -19.62 9.42
N ALA A 432 -12.37 -20.50 9.67
CA ALA A 432 -12.69 -21.62 8.76
C ALA A 432 -13.14 -21.13 7.38
N ASP A 433 -14.00 -20.11 7.35
CA ASP A 433 -14.54 -19.49 6.15
C ASP A 433 -13.43 -18.79 5.34
N MET A 434 -12.50 -18.12 6.02
CA MET A 434 -11.28 -17.56 5.42
C MET A 434 -10.34 -18.64 4.86
N GLY A 435 -10.45 -19.88 5.37
CA GLY A 435 -9.54 -20.97 5.03
C GLY A 435 -8.21 -20.91 5.76
N ALA A 436 -8.22 -20.31 6.95
CA ALA A 436 -7.09 -20.19 7.87
C ALA A 436 -6.86 -21.48 8.66
N ASP A 437 -5.61 -21.69 9.11
CA ASP A 437 -5.28 -22.81 10.01
C ASP A 437 -5.95 -22.63 11.37
N MET A 438 -6.44 -23.72 11.96
CA MET A 438 -7.15 -23.65 13.24
C MET A 438 -6.18 -23.36 14.39
N PRO A 439 -6.58 -22.54 15.39
CA PRO A 439 -5.81 -22.36 16.61
C PRO A 439 -5.51 -23.68 17.32
N GLU A 440 -4.29 -23.84 17.85
CA GLU A 440 -3.91 -24.98 18.69
C GLU A 440 -4.82 -25.08 19.93
N GLY A 441 -5.23 -26.29 20.30
CA GLY A 441 -6.12 -26.56 21.44
C GLY A 441 -7.63 -26.55 21.12
N THR A 442 -8.02 -26.53 19.84
CA THR A 442 -9.42 -26.74 19.46
C THR A 442 -9.93 -28.14 19.86
N PRO A 443 -11.24 -28.34 20.11
CA PRO A 443 -11.77 -29.61 20.60
C PRO A 443 -11.47 -30.84 19.71
N ASP A 444 -11.07 -30.64 18.45
CA ASP A 444 -10.70 -31.71 17.53
C ASP A 444 -9.25 -32.21 17.71
N GLU A 445 -8.34 -31.46 18.35
CA GLU A 445 -6.99 -31.94 18.67
C GLU A 445 -6.97 -32.91 19.86
N ALA A 446 -8.06 -32.99 20.62
CA ALA A 446 -8.21 -33.95 21.73
C ALA A 446 -8.47 -35.40 21.25
N ASN A 447 -8.79 -35.61 19.97
CA ASN A 447 -8.92 -36.94 19.38
C ASN A 447 -7.76 -37.19 18.41
N GLY A 448 -6.66 -37.67 18.98
CA GLY A 448 -5.42 -37.96 18.27
C GLY A 448 -5.62 -38.76 16.98
N SER A 449 -5.05 -38.22 15.90
CA SER A 449 -4.64 -39.04 14.76
C SER A 449 -3.13 -39.27 14.87
N PRO A 450 -2.63 -40.50 14.64
CA PRO A 450 -1.22 -40.81 14.85
C PRO A 450 -0.36 -40.06 13.82
N LYS A 451 0.79 -39.54 14.26
CA LYS A 451 1.89 -39.23 13.33
C LYS A 451 2.28 -40.53 12.62
N THR A 452 1.97 -40.65 11.33
CA THR A 452 2.49 -41.72 10.48
C THR A 452 3.77 -41.30 9.78
N GLU A 453 4.63 -42.30 9.65
CA GLU A 453 6.04 -42.27 9.26
C GLU A 453 6.29 -41.76 7.83
N GLU A 454 7.54 -41.37 7.60
CA GLU A 454 8.14 -40.89 6.35
C GLU A 454 7.61 -41.58 5.07
N GLY A 455 7.05 -40.81 4.12
CA GLY A 455 7.07 -41.21 2.70
C GLY A 455 5.91 -40.86 1.77
N MET A 456 4.79 -40.26 2.20
CA MET A 456 3.71 -39.80 1.28
C MET A 456 3.14 -38.45 1.70
N SER A 457 2.84 -37.58 0.73
CA SER A 457 2.16 -36.31 1.01
C SER A 457 0.67 -36.55 1.29
N SER A 458 0.07 -35.73 2.15
CA SER A 458 -1.33 -35.88 2.57
C SER A 458 -2.35 -35.91 1.42
N ILE A 459 -2.03 -35.25 0.30
CA ILE A 459 -2.84 -35.30 -0.93
C ILE A 459 -2.77 -36.65 -1.63
N GLU A 460 -1.62 -37.34 -1.63
CA GLU A 460 -1.51 -38.67 -2.23
C GLU A 460 -2.39 -39.69 -1.51
N GLU A 461 -2.39 -39.65 -0.17
CA GLU A 461 -3.29 -40.46 0.64
C GLU A 461 -4.77 -40.12 0.36
N GLY A 462 -5.08 -38.83 0.22
CA GLY A 462 -6.41 -38.36 -0.13
C GLY A 462 -6.88 -38.81 -1.51
N ILE A 463 -6.01 -38.80 -2.53
CA ILE A 463 -6.31 -39.30 -3.88
C ILE A 463 -6.62 -40.80 -3.83
N SER A 464 -5.80 -41.58 -3.13
CA SER A 464 -6.05 -43.01 -2.94
C SER A 464 -7.36 -43.27 -2.19
N ARG A 465 -7.66 -42.45 -1.17
CA ARG A 465 -8.89 -42.58 -0.38
C ARG A 465 -10.15 -42.18 -1.14
N TYR A 466 -10.11 -41.17 -2.01
CA TYR A 466 -11.30 -40.64 -2.69
C TYR A 466 -11.55 -41.23 -4.08
N LEU A 467 -10.51 -41.45 -4.88
CA LEU A 467 -10.65 -41.88 -6.28
C LEU A 467 -10.45 -43.39 -6.44
N LEU A 468 -9.40 -43.95 -5.85
CA LEU A 468 -9.11 -45.38 -5.98
C LEU A 468 -10.12 -46.25 -5.21
N SER A 469 -10.56 -45.82 -4.02
CA SER A 469 -11.58 -46.55 -3.23
C SER A 469 -12.97 -46.59 -3.88
N GLN A 470 -13.26 -45.66 -4.81
CA GLN A 470 -14.52 -45.58 -5.56
C GLN A 470 -14.47 -46.32 -6.90
N GLY A 471 -13.42 -47.12 -7.14
CA GLY A 471 -13.25 -47.88 -8.38
C GLY A 471 -12.82 -47.05 -9.59
N LYS A 472 -12.41 -45.79 -9.39
CA LYS A 472 -11.88 -44.92 -10.46
C LYS A 472 -10.37 -45.05 -10.59
N GLN A 473 -9.93 -46.24 -11.00
CA GLN A 473 -8.51 -46.60 -10.99
C GLN A 473 -7.66 -45.70 -11.91
N GLU A 474 -8.11 -45.51 -13.15
CA GLU A 474 -7.41 -44.66 -14.14
C GLU A 474 -7.32 -43.19 -13.71
N ALA A 475 -8.40 -42.63 -13.16
CA ALA A 475 -8.42 -41.25 -12.68
C ALA A 475 -7.52 -41.05 -11.45
N GLY A 476 -7.52 -42.02 -10.52
CA GLY A 476 -6.68 -41.98 -9.32
C GLY A 476 -5.20 -42.07 -9.64
N GLU A 477 -4.80 -43.00 -10.53
CA GLU A 477 -3.42 -43.17 -10.97
C GLU A 477 -2.91 -41.92 -11.71
N TRP A 478 -3.73 -41.33 -12.58
CA TRP A 478 -3.38 -40.09 -13.27
C TRP A 478 -3.22 -38.90 -12.31
N CYS A 479 -4.13 -38.74 -11.34
CA CYS A 479 -4.07 -37.65 -10.36
C CYS A 479 -2.82 -37.76 -9.48
N LEU A 480 -2.40 -38.97 -9.11
CA LEU A 480 -1.16 -39.21 -8.36
C LEU A 480 0.08 -38.79 -9.16
N ASP A 481 0.15 -39.18 -10.44
CA ASP A 481 1.28 -38.81 -11.32
C ASP A 481 1.35 -37.30 -11.56
N ALA A 482 0.20 -36.66 -11.83
CA ALA A 482 0.10 -35.21 -12.00
C ALA A 482 0.51 -34.44 -10.74
N TRP A 483 0.11 -34.93 -9.56
CA TRP A 483 0.47 -34.32 -8.28
C TRP A 483 1.96 -34.42 -7.97
N ARG A 484 2.59 -35.58 -8.23
CA ARG A 484 4.03 -35.78 -8.04
C ARG A 484 4.86 -34.86 -8.94
N LYS A 485 4.50 -34.78 -10.22
CA LYS A 485 5.15 -33.86 -11.17
C LYS A 485 5.03 -32.40 -10.74
N HIS A 486 3.86 -32.00 -10.23
CA HIS A 486 3.67 -30.66 -9.65
C HIS A 486 4.57 -30.44 -8.43
N HIS A 487 4.64 -31.41 -7.51
CA HIS A 487 5.43 -31.30 -6.28
C HIS A 487 6.94 -31.20 -6.56
N GLU A 488 7.46 -31.98 -7.52
CA GLU A 488 8.87 -31.91 -7.96
C GLU A 488 9.21 -30.58 -8.67
N TYR A 489 8.32 -30.08 -9.54
CA TYR A 489 8.57 -28.84 -10.31
C TYR A 489 8.42 -27.57 -9.46
N ALA A 490 7.51 -27.57 -8.48
CA ALA A 490 7.19 -26.40 -7.68
C ALA A 490 8.17 -26.13 -6.50
N GLN A 491 9.15 -27.00 -6.23
CA GLN A 491 10.12 -26.87 -5.12
C GLN A 491 9.49 -26.33 -3.81
N SER A 492 8.32 -26.85 -3.41
CA SER A 492 7.54 -26.44 -2.23
C SER A 492 6.91 -25.03 -2.21
N ARG A 493 6.86 -24.27 -3.31
CA ARG A 493 6.26 -22.91 -3.35
C ARG A 493 4.73 -22.85 -3.25
N VAL A 494 4.03 -23.98 -3.41
CA VAL A 494 2.56 -24.02 -3.35
C VAL A 494 2.14 -24.50 -1.97
N GLN A 495 1.65 -23.59 -1.13
CA GLN A 495 1.12 -23.91 0.18
C GLN A 495 -0.23 -24.63 0.05
N VAL A 496 -0.29 -25.89 0.45
CA VAL A 496 -1.50 -26.72 0.42
C VAL A 496 -2.33 -26.43 1.67
N ARG A 497 -3.33 -25.55 1.58
CA ARG A 497 -4.22 -25.20 2.72
C ARG A 497 -5.47 -26.09 2.86
N LYS A 498 -5.97 -26.70 1.77
CA LYS A 498 -7.15 -27.61 1.76
C LYS A 498 -6.96 -28.78 0.79
N GLU A 499 -6.51 -29.92 1.29
CA GLU A 499 -6.18 -31.12 0.48
C GLU A 499 -7.33 -31.58 -0.42
N VAL A 500 -8.55 -31.60 0.13
CA VAL A 500 -9.77 -32.01 -0.58
C VAL A 500 -10.06 -31.11 -1.79
N ALA A 501 -9.69 -29.83 -1.73
CA ALA A 501 -9.83 -28.91 -2.86
C ALA A 501 -8.85 -29.19 -4.00
N TRP A 502 -7.62 -29.62 -3.67
CA TRP A 502 -6.62 -30.03 -4.65
C TRP A 502 -6.99 -31.36 -5.31
N ILE A 503 -7.53 -32.31 -4.55
CA ILE A 503 -8.02 -33.59 -5.08
C ILE A 503 -9.19 -33.34 -6.05
N ALA A 504 -10.15 -32.49 -5.66
CA ALA A 504 -11.25 -32.09 -6.52
C ALA A 504 -10.75 -31.35 -7.78
N ALA A 505 -9.73 -30.50 -7.65
CA ALA A 505 -9.16 -29.79 -8.79
C ALA A 505 -8.44 -30.73 -9.76
N LEU A 506 -7.71 -31.74 -9.25
CA LEU A 506 -7.07 -32.78 -10.06
C LEU A 506 -8.12 -33.64 -10.79
N GLU A 507 -9.21 -34.06 -10.13
CA GLU A 507 -10.31 -34.78 -10.79
C GLU A 507 -10.98 -33.91 -11.86
N TYR A 508 -11.09 -32.60 -11.63
CA TYR A 508 -11.60 -31.66 -12.63
C TYR A 508 -10.68 -31.57 -13.85
N VAL A 509 -9.36 -31.41 -13.64
CA VAL A 509 -8.38 -31.34 -14.74
C VAL A 509 -8.36 -32.64 -15.53
N TYR A 510 -8.38 -33.79 -14.85
CA TYR A 510 -8.50 -35.11 -15.49
C TYR A 510 -9.73 -35.17 -16.40
N GLY A 511 -10.91 -34.79 -15.90
CA GLY A 511 -12.15 -34.76 -16.69
C GLY A 511 -12.10 -33.80 -17.88
N THR A 512 -11.31 -32.72 -17.82
CA THR A 512 -11.10 -31.84 -18.99
C THR A 512 -10.24 -32.48 -20.07
N ILE A 513 -9.28 -33.34 -19.69
CA ILE A 513 -8.36 -34.02 -20.61
C ILE A 513 -9.04 -35.25 -21.25
N THR A 514 -9.83 -35.99 -20.49
CA THR A 514 -10.55 -37.19 -20.96
C THR A 514 -11.88 -36.88 -21.65
N ASN A 515 -12.25 -35.60 -21.77
CA ASN A 515 -13.53 -35.14 -22.33
C ASN A 515 -14.77 -35.59 -21.54
N GLU A 516 -14.61 -35.88 -20.25
CA GLU A 516 -15.66 -36.25 -19.28
C GLU A 516 -15.91 -35.11 -18.26
N LYS A 517 -15.87 -33.87 -18.74
CA LYS A 517 -15.86 -32.67 -17.90
C LYS A 517 -17.15 -32.51 -17.10
N GLN A 518 -17.04 -32.53 -15.77
CA GLN A 518 -18.10 -32.10 -14.85
C GLN A 518 -18.04 -30.59 -14.58
N SER A 519 -19.15 -29.98 -14.17
CA SER A 519 -19.12 -28.57 -13.77
C SER A 519 -18.36 -28.40 -12.44
N GLN A 520 -17.62 -27.29 -12.29
CA GLN A 520 -16.92 -26.99 -11.03
C GLN A 520 -17.90 -26.91 -9.85
N ALA A 521 -19.12 -26.40 -10.06
CA ALA A 521 -20.15 -26.35 -9.03
C ALA A 521 -20.59 -27.75 -8.55
N LEU A 522 -20.77 -28.71 -9.47
CA LEU A 522 -21.16 -30.08 -9.11
C LEU A 522 -20.03 -30.80 -8.39
N LEU A 523 -18.80 -30.62 -8.85
CA LEU A 523 -17.63 -31.24 -8.25
C LEU A 523 -17.34 -30.63 -6.87
N ALA A 524 -17.47 -29.31 -6.71
CA ALA A 524 -17.34 -28.64 -5.43
C ALA A 524 -18.36 -29.15 -4.41
N GLN A 525 -19.62 -29.36 -4.84
CA GLN A 525 -20.66 -29.97 -4.01
C GLN A 525 -20.32 -31.43 -3.62
N LYS A 526 -19.79 -32.24 -4.56
CA LYS A 526 -19.36 -33.62 -4.29
C LYS A 526 -18.29 -33.70 -3.19
N TYR A 527 -17.41 -32.71 -3.15
CA TYR A 527 -16.28 -32.64 -2.21
C TYR A 527 -16.53 -31.77 -0.97
N GLY A 528 -17.72 -31.19 -0.82
CA GLY A 528 -18.06 -30.35 0.33
C GLY A 528 -17.28 -29.03 0.40
N ILE A 529 -16.85 -28.49 -0.75
CA ILE A 529 -16.07 -27.25 -0.86
C ILE A 529 -16.83 -26.19 -1.67
N SER A 530 -16.40 -24.92 -1.59
CA SER A 530 -16.98 -23.86 -2.43
C SER A 530 -16.49 -23.94 -3.88
N ALA A 531 -17.33 -23.53 -4.84
CA ALA A 531 -16.93 -23.45 -6.25
C ALA A 531 -15.76 -22.49 -6.50
N ALA A 532 -15.65 -21.42 -5.70
CA ALA A 532 -14.54 -20.46 -5.76
C ALA A 532 -13.21 -21.08 -5.29
N THR A 533 -13.25 -21.90 -4.23
CA THR A 533 -12.08 -22.63 -3.73
C THR A 533 -11.56 -23.62 -4.77
N LEU A 534 -12.47 -24.36 -5.42
CA LEU A 534 -12.12 -25.26 -6.52
C LEU A 534 -11.53 -24.49 -7.72
N ALA A 535 -12.13 -23.37 -8.11
CA ALA A 535 -11.68 -22.56 -9.24
C ALA A 535 -10.25 -22.00 -9.04
N LYS A 536 -9.90 -21.58 -7.81
CA LYS A 536 -8.54 -21.15 -7.46
C LYS A 536 -7.52 -22.28 -7.65
N CYS A 537 -7.79 -23.47 -7.12
CA CYS A 537 -6.90 -24.62 -7.24
C CYS A 537 -6.76 -25.08 -8.71
N VAL A 538 -7.86 -25.12 -9.46
CA VAL A 538 -7.85 -25.43 -10.90
C VAL A 538 -7.03 -24.41 -11.69
N LYS A 539 -7.11 -23.11 -11.35
CA LYS A 539 -6.31 -22.07 -12.01
C LYS A 539 -4.82 -22.33 -11.82
N VAL A 540 -4.39 -22.71 -10.61
CA VAL A 540 -2.99 -23.05 -10.34
C VAL A 540 -2.57 -24.27 -11.17
N LEU A 541 -3.33 -25.36 -11.13
CA LEU A 541 -3.03 -26.55 -11.92
C LEU A 541 -3.03 -26.24 -13.44
N SER A 542 -3.94 -25.43 -13.96
CA SER A 542 -4.05 -25.10 -15.40
C SER A 542 -2.88 -24.31 -15.99
N THR A 543 -1.99 -23.78 -15.16
CA THR A 543 -0.73 -23.16 -15.63
C THR A 543 0.32 -24.19 -16.05
N LEU A 544 0.07 -25.47 -15.80
CA LEU A 544 0.96 -26.57 -16.14
C LEU A 544 0.49 -27.29 -17.40
N ASP A 545 1.44 -27.62 -18.28
CA ASP A 545 1.16 -28.41 -19.47
C ASP A 545 1.08 -29.90 -19.10
N PHE A 546 -0.12 -30.45 -19.07
CA PHE A 546 -0.39 -31.85 -18.73
C PHE A 546 -0.60 -32.74 -19.97
N LYS A 547 -0.21 -32.27 -21.16
CA LYS A 547 -0.32 -33.01 -22.43
C LYS A 547 0.80 -34.02 -22.66
#